data_AF-A0A1G5ZAZ3-F1
#
_entry.id   AF-A0A1G5ZAZ3-F1
#
_cell.length_a   1.000
_cell.length_b   1.000
_cell.length_c   1.000
_cell.angle_alpha   90.00
_cell.angle_beta   90.00
_cell.angle_gamma   90.00
#
_symmetry.space_group_name_H-M   'P 1'
#
loop_
_entity.id
_entity.type
_entity.pdbx_description
1 polymer ?
#
loop_
_entity_poly.entity_id
_entity_poly.type
_entity_poly.pdbx_seq_one_letter_code
_entity_poly.pdbx_strand_id
1 'polypeptide(L)'
;MSVLVEAPRVNANEDNLQLIEIRVVQGERVEEGAILFVLETTKAAVEVYAPEAGIIGRLDSKVGDFVTVGAVLCEIVDENANAASGTTSTANVGVNEIAITAKARKAASELGIDLADVSPSNGRIGEAEVRAAAGRRSGAMVAGPDEFQPVIPSGSTRRAVIIGGGGHAACLIDALDGSGYDILGCTDHALPVGQHVCGGISVIGTEECLERLLAEGTRYAFIGIGGAQSSEVRRAMFERALAMGFVLPPVIHPSAIVSKATRIGHGCHILAGASIGPRCTIGNNVIVNQGSIVCHDSIVQDSAHLTPGAILAGGVSVGARTVVGMGATVLLGVQIGADCLIHNGAHISANVGDNTIVDAQGRRHLR
;
A
#
# COMPACT_ATOMS: atom_id res chain seq x y z
N MET A 1 16.98 -1.74 -48.82
CA MET A 1 15.66 -1.21 -48.42
C MET A 1 15.66 -1.10 -46.91
N SER A 2 14.79 -0.29 -46.31
CA SER A 2 14.56 -0.34 -44.87
C SER A 2 13.08 -0.36 -44.56
N VAL A 3 12.70 -1.15 -43.56
CA VAL A 3 11.33 -1.34 -43.12
C VAL A 3 11.20 -0.91 -41.66
N LEU A 4 10.16 -0.13 -41.38
CA LEU A 4 9.85 0.34 -40.04
C LEU A 4 8.92 -0.66 -39.36
N VAL A 5 9.28 -1.04 -38.13
CA VAL A 5 8.44 -1.86 -37.25
C VAL A 5 7.71 -0.93 -36.31
N GLU A 6 6.38 -0.90 -36.38
CA GLU A 6 5.53 0.00 -35.60
C GLU A 6 4.75 -0.74 -34.50
N ALA A 7 4.39 -0.01 -33.44
CA ALA A 7 3.54 -0.52 -32.37
C ALA A 7 2.12 -0.83 -32.90
N PRO A 8 1.63 -2.09 -32.78
CA PRO A 8 0.36 -2.50 -33.36
C PRO A 8 -0.84 -1.98 -32.56
N ARG A 9 -1.99 -1.83 -33.24
CA ARG A 9 -3.27 -1.59 -32.58
C ARG A 9 -3.84 -2.91 -32.07
N VAL A 10 -3.89 -3.08 -30.74
CA VAL A 10 -4.40 -4.31 -30.11
C VAL A 10 -5.90 -4.24 -29.84
N ASN A 11 -6.45 -3.07 -29.50
CA ASN A 11 -7.88 -2.88 -29.32
C ASN A 11 -8.36 -1.47 -29.69
N ALA A 12 -9.68 -1.29 -29.80
CA ALA A 12 -10.28 -0.03 -30.25
C ALA A 12 -10.22 1.11 -29.23
N ASN A 13 -9.90 0.83 -27.96
CA ASN A 13 -10.08 1.76 -26.84
C ASN A 13 -8.77 2.09 -26.09
N GLU A 14 -7.63 1.58 -26.55
CA GLU A 14 -6.31 1.79 -25.92
C GLU A 14 -5.29 2.21 -26.97
N ASP A 15 -4.81 3.46 -26.85
CA ASP A 15 -3.81 4.03 -27.77
C ASP A 15 -2.38 3.98 -27.21
N ASN A 16 -2.19 3.55 -25.95
CA ASN A 16 -0.89 3.42 -25.29
C ASN A 16 -0.61 1.96 -24.90
N LEU A 17 0.59 1.47 -25.21
CA LEU A 17 1.07 0.14 -24.87
C LEU A 17 2.36 0.25 -24.06
N GLN A 18 2.60 -0.65 -23.13
CA GLN A 18 3.87 -0.72 -22.40
C GLN A 18 4.80 -1.76 -23.02
N LEU A 19 6.04 -1.38 -23.32
CA LEU A 19 7.07 -2.30 -23.81
C LEU A 19 7.59 -3.15 -22.65
N ILE A 20 7.21 -4.42 -22.58
CA ILE A 20 7.58 -5.30 -21.45
C ILE A 20 8.80 -6.18 -21.75
N GLU A 21 9.09 -6.43 -23.02
CA GLU A 21 10.25 -7.22 -23.44
C GLU A 21 10.77 -6.74 -24.81
N ILE A 22 12.10 -6.64 -24.93
CA ILE A 22 12.81 -6.44 -26.19
C ILE A 22 13.68 -7.67 -26.40
N ARG A 23 13.49 -8.39 -27.50
CA ARG A 23 14.21 -9.66 -27.78
C ARG A 23 15.37 -9.52 -28.75
N VAL A 24 15.65 -8.30 -29.19
CA VAL A 24 16.68 -8.02 -30.18
C VAL A 24 17.58 -6.88 -29.73
N VAL A 25 18.81 -6.88 -30.25
CA VAL A 25 19.75 -5.77 -30.07
C VAL A 25 20.05 -5.07 -31.40
N GLN A 26 20.42 -3.80 -31.33
CA GLN A 26 20.84 -3.05 -32.51
C GLN A 26 22.06 -3.73 -33.16
N GLY A 27 22.00 -3.94 -34.48
CA GLY A 27 22.99 -4.65 -35.27
C GLY A 27 22.79 -6.17 -35.34
N GLU A 28 21.77 -6.73 -34.66
CA GLU A 28 21.44 -8.15 -34.73
C GLU A 28 20.74 -8.50 -36.04
N ARG A 29 21.03 -9.68 -36.58
CA ARG A 29 20.33 -10.23 -37.75
C ARG A 29 19.10 -11.01 -37.30
N VAL A 30 17.95 -10.70 -37.90
CA VAL A 30 16.67 -11.37 -37.64
C VAL A 30 16.11 -11.98 -38.92
N GLU A 31 15.39 -13.09 -38.77
CA GLU A 31 14.64 -13.72 -39.85
C GLU A 31 13.18 -13.22 -39.86
N GLU A 32 12.51 -13.30 -41.00
CA GLU A 32 11.08 -12.97 -41.12
C GLU A 32 10.27 -13.81 -40.12
N GLY A 33 9.34 -13.15 -39.41
CA GLY A 33 8.52 -13.80 -38.38
C GLY A 33 9.19 -13.98 -37.02
N ALA A 34 10.44 -13.54 -36.83
CA ALA A 34 11.08 -13.51 -35.50
C ALA A 34 10.36 -12.53 -34.56
N ILE A 35 10.23 -12.88 -33.27
CA ILE A 35 9.64 -11.98 -32.26
C ILE A 35 10.67 -10.90 -31.89
N LEU A 36 10.30 -9.64 -32.07
CA LEU A 36 11.15 -8.49 -31.78
C LEU A 36 10.82 -7.85 -30.43
N PHE A 37 9.52 -7.71 -30.13
CA PHE A 37 9.02 -7.03 -28.94
C PHE A 37 7.82 -7.76 -28.34
N VAL A 38 7.65 -7.62 -27.04
CA VAL A 38 6.40 -7.97 -26.36
C VAL A 38 5.86 -6.69 -25.70
N LEU A 39 4.62 -6.34 -26.04
CA LEU A 39 3.91 -5.16 -25.57
C LEU A 39 2.73 -5.58 -24.69
N GLU A 40 2.47 -4.85 -23.61
CA GLU A 40 1.33 -5.08 -22.72
C GLU A 40 0.29 -3.96 -22.86
N THR A 41 -0.97 -4.37 -22.89
CA THR A 41 -2.15 -3.51 -22.73
C THR A 41 -2.86 -3.87 -21.43
N THR A 42 -3.88 -3.12 -21.03
CA THR A 42 -4.62 -3.44 -19.80
C THR A 42 -5.35 -4.79 -19.83
N LYS A 43 -5.44 -5.42 -21.02
CA LYS A 43 -6.22 -6.65 -21.25
C LYS A 43 -5.42 -7.83 -21.78
N ALA A 44 -4.30 -7.59 -22.45
CA ALA A 44 -3.50 -8.64 -23.09
C ALA A 44 -2.06 -8.20 -23.37
N ALA A 45 -1.15 -9.16 -23.44
CA ALA A 45 0.16 -8.99 -24.05
C ALA A 45 0.09 -9.35 -25.54
N VAL A 46 0.82 -8.62 -26.38
CA VAL A 46 0.95 -8.83 -27.83
C VAL A 46 2.42 -8.95 -28.22
N GLU A 47 2.72 -9.88 -29.11
CA GLU A 47 4.04 -10.06 -29.69
C GLU A 47 4.12 -9.28 -31.02
N VAL A 48 5.23 -8.58 -31.23
CA VAL A 48 5.53 -7.89 -32.49
C VAL A 48 6.57 -8.68 -33.24
N TYR A 49 6.24 -9.08 -34.47
CA TYR A 49 7.08 -9.92 -35.32
C TYR A 49 7.84 -9.10 -36.37
N ALA A 50 8.98 -9.61 -36.81
CA ALA A 50 9.76 -9.06 -37.92
C ALA A 50 8.98 -9.23 -39.23
N PRO A 51 8.64 -8.13 -39.94
CA PRO A 51 7.92 -8.21 -41.22
C PRO A 51 8.79 -8.73 -42.37
N GLU A 52 10.11 -8.67 -42.24
CA GLU A 52 11.09 -9.18 -43.22
C GLU A 52 12.40 -9.56 -42.49
N ALA A 53 13.25 -10.36 -43.16
CA ALA A 53 14.59 -10.65 -42.68
C ALA A 53 15.53 -9.47 -42.92
N GLY A 54 16.44 -9.19 -41.97
CA GLY A 54 17.41 -8.11 -42.11
C GLY A 54 18.18 -7.82 -40.83
N ILE A 55 18.86 -6.68 -40.79
CA ILE A 55 19.64 -6.24 -39.61
C ILE A 55 18.84 -5.19 -38.84
N ILE A 56 18.75 -5.31 -37.52
CA ILE A 56 18.13 -4.29 -36.67
C ILE A 56 18.97 -3.00 -36.74
N GLY A 57 18.40 -1.98 -37.35
CA GLY A 57 18.93 -0.62 -37.44
C GLY A 57 18.68 0.16 -36.16
N ARG A 58 18.07 1.34 -36.25
CA ARG A 58 17.84 2.19 -35.07
C ARG A 58 16.83 1.53 -34.11
N LEU A 59 17.21 1.40 -32.84
CA LEU A 59 16.38 0.89 -31.74
C LEU A 59 16.53 1.84 -30.55
N ASP A 60 15.54 2.73 -30.37
CA ASP A 60 15.60 3.80 -29.37
C ASP A 60 14.75 3.50 -28.11
N SER A 61 13.96 2.43 -28.13
CA SER A 61 13.03 2.06 -27.06
C SER A 61 13.70 1.23 -25.95
N LYS A 62 13.20 1.37 -24.72
CA LYS A 62 13.65 0.61 -23.54
C LYS A 62 12.49 -0.17 -22.93
N VAL A 63 12.80 -1.31 -22.32
CA VAL A 63 11.84 -2.05 -21.50
C VAL A 63 11.31 -1.13 -20.40
N GLY A 64 9.99 -1.02 -20.30
CA GLY A 64 9.25 -0.13 -19.42
C GLY A 64 8.68 1.12 -20.10
N ASP A 65 9.10 1.46 -21.33
CA ASP A 65 8.58 2.62 -22.06
C ASP A 65 7.11 2.44 -22.45
N PHE A 66 6.35 3.53 -22.41
CA PHE A 66 5.00 3.58 -22.97
C PHE A 66 5.06 4.13 -24.40
N VAL A 67 4.57 3.35 -25.36
CA VAL A 67 4.56 3.66 -26.79
C VAL A 67 3.12 3.81 -27.29
N THR A 68 2.87 4.82 -28.13
CA THR A 68 1.57 4.99 -28.77
C THR A 68 1.41 4.04 -29.96
N VAL A 69 0.20 3.59 -30.25
CA VAL A 69 -0.11 2.85 -31.49
C VAL A 69 0.44 3.62 -32.71
N GLY A 70 1.17 2.91 -33.59
CA GLY A 70 1.83 3.49 -34.77
C GLY A 70 3.19 4.15 -34.50
N ALA A 71 3.68 4.17 -33.26
CA ALA A 71 5.05 4.61 -32.99
C ALA A 71 6.07 3.59 -33.52
N VAL A 72 7.14 4.08 -34.15
CA VAL A 72 8.23 3.25 -34.66
C VAL A 72 9.04 2.70 -33.49
N LEU A 73 9.17 1.37 -33.41
CA LEU A 73 9.94 0.64 -32.41
C LEU A 73 11.37 0.39 -32.87
N CYS A 74 11.54 -0.04 -34.12
CA CYS A 74 12.86 -0.16 -34.75
C CYS A 74 12.79 -0.09 -36.27
N GLU A 75 13.95 0.01 -36.90
CA GLU A 75 14.14 -0.12 -38.35
C GLU A 75 14.85 -1.44 -38.65
N ILE A 76 14.45 -2.15 -39.70
CA ILE A 76 15.17 -3.31 -40.26
C ILE A 76 15.81 -2.86 -41.58
N VAL A 77 17.10 -3.11 -41.77
CA VAL A 77 17.86 -2.71 -42.96
C VAL A 77 18.39 -3.92 -43.73
N ASP A 78 18.37 -3.83 -45.06
CA ASP A 78 18.97 -4.82 -45.97
C ASP A 78 20.50 -4.91 -45.83
N GLU A 79 21.05 -6.11 -46.02
CA GLU A 79 22.48 -6.41 -45.89
C GLU A 79 23.42 -5.69 -46.88
N ASN A 80 22.89 -4.96 -47.87
CA ASN A 80 23.70 -4.29 -48.90
C ASN A 80 24.00 -2.80 -48.64
N ALA A 81 23.80 -2.28 -47.43
CA ALA A 81 24.24 -0.95 -47.03
C ALA A 81 25.50 -1.04 -46.15
N ASN A 82 26.68 -0.93 -46.76
CA ASN A 82 27.97 -1.13 -46.09
C ASN A 82 28.46 0.14 -45.34
N ALA A 83 28.85 -0.07 -44.08
CA ALA A 83 29.96 0.51 -43.29
C ALA A 83 30.33 2.01 -43.33
N ALA A 84 30.21 2.67 -42.16
CA ALA A 84 31.20 3.53 -41.48
C ALA A 84 30.59 3.97 -40.12
N SER A 85 31.21 3.95 -38.93
CA SER A 85 32.60 3.85 -38.47
C SER A 85 32.55 3.48 -36.97
N GLY A 86 33.28 2.45 -36.51
CA GLY A 86 34.41 2.54 -35.55
C GLY A 86 34.14 3.40 -34.30
N THR A 87 34.20 2.88 -33.06
CA THR A 87 35.45 2.41 -32.44
C THR A 87 35.16 1.59 -31.17
N THR A 88 35.83 0.46 -31.04
CA THR A 88 35.96 -0.38 -29.84
C THR A 88 36.85 0.29 -28.78
N SER A 89 36.45 0.20 -27.51
CA SER A 89 37.39 0.17 -26.39
C SER A 89 36.92 -0.89 -25.39
N THR A 90 37.78 -1.87 -25.18
CA THR A 90 37.69 -2.92 -24.16
C THR A 90 38.27 -2.43 -22.81
N ALA A 91 37.90 -3.15 -21.74
CA ALA A 91 38.33 -3.06 -20.33
C ALA A 91 37.71 -1.90 -19.51
N ASN A 92 37.23 -2.07 -18.26
CA ASN A 92 37.57 -3.02 -17.20
C ASN A 92 36.37 -3.22 -16.25
N VAL A 93 36.29 -4.39 -15.62
CA VAL A 93 35.43 -4.65 -14.46
C VAL A 93 35.91 -3.77 -13.29
N GLY A 94 35.04 -2.89 -12.79
CA GLY A 94 35.31 -2.02 -11.64
C GLY A 94 34.04 -1.35 -11.11
N VAL A 95 33.81 -1.53 -9.82
CA VAL A 95 32.83 -0.92 -8.88
C VAL A 95 31.94 0.20 -9.44
N ASN A 96 30.61 0.00 -9.36
CA ASN A 96 29.54 0.97 -9.64
C ASN A 96 29.80 2.34 -8.96
N GLU A 97 30.35 3.32 -9.69
CA GLU A 97 30.30 4.72 -9.29
C GLU A 97 28.93 5.30 -9.66
N ILE A 98 28.17 5.70 -8.64
CA ILE A 98 26.86 6.35 -8.78
C ILE A 98 27.06 7.71 -9.44
N ALA A 99 26.38 7.99 -10.55
CA ALA A 99 26.51 9.26 -11.24
C ALA A 99 25.83 10.40 -10.45
N ILE A 100 26.58 11.43 -10.06
CA ILE A 100 26.03 12.59 -9.30
C ILE A 100 25.99 13.84 -10.19
N THR A 101 24.82 14.44 -10.31
CA THR A 101 24.63 15.66 -11.13
C THR A 101 25.18 16.91 -10.46
N ALA A 102 25.57 17.91 -11.26
CA ALA A 102 26.05 19.20 -10.75
C ALA A 102 25.00 19.94 -9.90
N LYS A 103 23.71 19.81 -10.23
CA LYS A 103 22.60 20.37 -9.44
C LYS A 103 22.42 19.65 -8.10
N ALA A 104 22.63 18.34 -8.04
CA ALA A 104 22.62 17.58 -6.79
C ALA A 104 23.75 18.02 -5.83
N ARG A 105 24.97 18.22 -6.34
CA ARG A 105 26.09 18.74 -5.54
C ARG A 105 25.81 20.12 -4.95
N LYS A 106 25.23 21.02 -5.77
CA LYS A 106 24.85 22.37 -5.32
C LYS A 106 23.76 22.32 -4.23
N ALA A 107 22.68 21.56 -4.47
CA ALA A 107 21.62 21.41 -3.49
C ALA A 107 22.10 20.74 -2.18
N ALA A 108 23.04 19.80 -2.26
CA ALA A 108 23.57 19.11 -1.08
C ALA A 108 24.42 20.06 -0.22
N SER A 109 25.22 20.92 -0.85
CA SER A 109 25.97 21.98 -0.17
C SER A 109 25.06 23.04 0.45
N GLU A 110 23.97 23.43 -0.24
CA GLU A 110 23.02 24.42 0.27
C GLU A 110 22.19 23.89 1.44
N LEU A 111 21.91 22.58 1.47
CA LEU A 111 21.05 21.93 2.46
C LEU A 111 21.84 21.17 3.56
N GLY A 112 23.16 21.19 3.52
CA GLY A 112 24.02 20.52 4.52
C GLY A 112 23.89 18.99 4.52
N ILE A 113 23.69 18.39 3.35
CA ILE A 113 23.48 16.94 3.18
C ILE A 113 24.75 16.30 2.63
N ASP A 114 25.18 15.22 3.28
CA ASP A 114 26.20 14.35 2.70
C ASP A 114 25.58 13.53 1.56
N LEU A 115 26.19 13.58 0.38
CA LEU A 115 25.72 12.85 -0.80
C LEU A 115 25.83 11.33 -0.61
N ALA A 116 26.64 10.85 0.34
CA ALA A 116 26.67 9.45 0.74
C ALA A 116 25.35 8.99 1.41
N ASP A 117 24.59 9.92 2.01
CA ASP A 117 23.32 9.64 2.70
C ASP A 117 22.10 9.69 1.76
N VAL A 118 22.32 9.98 0.47
CA VAL A 118 21.25 10.15 -0.51
C VAL A 118 21.11 8.90 -1.37
N SER A 119 19.98 8.21 -1.23
CA SER A 119 19.68 7.01 -2.03
C SER A 119 19.52 7.38 -3.52
N PRO A 120 20.28 6.78 -4.44
CA PRO A 120 20.16 7.06 -5.88
C PRO A 120 18.85 6.52 -6.46
N SER A 121 18.34 7.18 -7.50
CA SER A 121 17.25 6.70 -8.34
C SER A 121 17.82 6.41 -9.74
N ASN A 122 17.50 5.25 -10.32
CA ASN A 122 17.98 4.84 -11.65
C ASN A 122 19.51 5.01 -11.84
N GLY A 123 20.31 4.67 -10.82
CA GLY A 123 21.78 4.76 -10.84
C GLY A 123 22.37 6.17 -10.77
N ARG A 124 21.55 7.21 -10.47
CA ARG A 124 21.97 8.62 -10.43
C ARG A 124 21.45 9.35 -9.18
N ILE A 125 22.21 10.33 -8.69
CA ILE A 125 21.74 11.29 -7.67
C ILE A 125 21.48 12.64 -8.35
N GLY A 126 20.21 13.03 -8.37
CA GLY A 126 19.70 14.32 -8.84
C GLY A 126 19.34 15.27 -7.71
N GLU A 127 18.95 16.48 -8.08
CA GLU A 127 18.51 17.51 -7.13
C GLU A 127 17.26 17.07 -6.35
N ALA A 128 16.36 16.30 -6.98
CA ALA A 128 15.14 15.79 -6.36
C ALA A 128 15.45 14.82 -5.20
N GLU A 129 16.42 13.91 -5.38
CA GLU A 129 16.83 12.95 -4.37
C GLU A 129 17.47 13.64 -3.15
N VAL A 130 18.28 14.67 -3.40
CA VAL A 130 18.90 15.48 -2.34
C VAL A 130 17.85 16.26 -1.56
N ARG A 131 16.88 16.89 -2.23
CA ARG A 131 15.77 17.58 -1.56
C ARG A 131 14.86 16.62 -0.79
N ALA A 132 14.64 15.42 -1.30
CA ALA A 132 13.90 14.36 -0.59
C ALA A 132 14.64 13.87 0.66
N ALA A 133 15.97 13.77 0.61
CA ALA A 133 16.79 13.46 1.79
C ALA A 133 16.75 14.60 2.83
N ALA A 134 16.67 15.85 2.39
CA ALA A 134 16.57 17.02 3.27
C ALA A 134 15.26 17.01 4.08
N GLY A 135 14.15 16.69 3.42
CA GLY A 135 12.83 16.57 4.04
C GLY A 135 12.77 15.51 5.14
N ARG A 136 13.62 14.46 5.07
CA ARG A 136 13.73 13.43 6.11
C ARG A 136 14.48 13.90 7.35
N ARG A 137 15.43 14.85 7.24
CA ARG A 137 16.19 15.39 8.38
C ARG A 137 15.42 16.46 9.17
N SER A 138 14.48 17.17 8.54
CA SER A 138 13.60 18.13 9.22
C SER A 138 12.48 17.49 10.06
N GLY A 139 12.32 16.17 10.01
CA GLY A 139 11.47 15.39 10.92
C GLY A 139 12.24 14.80 12.09
N ALA A 140 13.04 15.61 12.79
CA ALA A 140 13.78 15.17 13.96
C ALA A 140 12.82 14.81 15.12
N MET A 141 12.72 13.51 15.36
CA MET A 141 12.54 12.84 16.66
C MET A 141 11.57 13.49 17.66
N VAL A 142 10.29 13.09 17.57
CA VAL A 142 9.50 12.83 18.78
C VAL A 142 9.53 11.32 19.00
N ALA A 143 9.85 10.90 20.22
CA ALA A 143 10.06 9.53 20.66
C ALA A 143 9.10 8.51 20.02
N GLY A 144 9.65 7.41 19.50
CA GLY A 144 8.90 6.40 18.76
C GLY A 144 7.87 5.67 19.63
N PRO A 145 6.79 5.12 19.03
CA PRO A 145 5.97 4.16 19.73
C PRO A 145 6.77 2.86 19.86
N ASP A 146 6.92 2.39 21.09
CA ASP A 146 7.54 1.11 21.45
C ASP A 146 7.12 0.01 20.48
N GLU A 147 8.10 -0.71 19.90
CA GLU A 147 7.84 -2.03 19.34
C GLU A 147 7.20 -2.90 20.44
N PHE A 148 6.04 -3.49 20.14
CA PHE A 148 5.35 -4.39 21.04
C PHE A 148 6.24 -5.60 21.36
N GLN A 149 6.86 -5.57 22.53
CA GLN A 149 7.36 -6.76 23.22
C GLN A 149 6.44 -7.03 24.39
N PRO A 150 5.56 -8.06 24.33
CA PRO A 150 4.73 -8.40 25.47
C PRO A 150 5.64 -8.94 26.58
N VAL A 151 5.85 -8.13 27.61
CA VAL A 151 6.29 -8.65 28.90
C VAL A 151 5.12 -9.45 29.44
N ILE A 152 5.21 -10.78 29.38
CA ILE A 152 4.19 -11.69 29.90
C ILE A 152 4.57 -12.01 31.34
N PRO A 153 3.82 -11.54 32.36
CA PRO A 153 3.92 -12.12 33.69
C PRO A 153 3.41 -13.55 33.58
N SER A 154 4.28 -14.52 33.83
CA SER A 154 3.92 -15.93 33.86
C SER A 154 2.85 -16.17 34.93
N GLY A 155 1.61 -16.47 34.53
CA GLY A 155 0.60 -17.06 35.42
C GLY A 155 -0.74 -16.33 35.60
N SER A 156 -0.97 -15.13 35.05
CA SER A 156 -2.28 -14.44 35.16
C SER A 156 -3.08 -14.51 33.85
N THR A 157 -4.36 -14.89 33.92
CA THR A 157 -5.30 -14.81 32.79
C THR A 157 -5.35 -13.38 32.25
N ARG A 158 -5.33 -13.23 30.91
CA ARG A 158 -5.40 -11.90 30.27
C ARG A 158 -6.85 -11.43 30.24
N ARG A 159 -7.35 -10.94 31.37
CA ARG A 159 -8.73 -10.45 31.49
C ARG A 159 -8.95 -9.22 30.62
N ALA A 160 -9.98 -9.28 29.79
CA ALA A 160 -10.30 -8.23 28.83
C ALA A 160 -11.79 -7.91 28.80
N VAL A 161 -12.09 -6.69 28.33
CA VAL A 161 -13.46 -6.23 28.07
C VAL A 161 -13.58 -5.73 26.62
N ILE A 162 -14.75 -5.92 26.02
CA ILE A 162 -15.05 -5.33 24.71
C ILE A 162 -15.91 -4.07 24.93
N ILE A 163 -15.51 -2.95 24.35
CA ILE A 163 -16.25 -1.68 24.43
C ILE A 163 -17.08 -1.53 23.16
N GLY A 164 -18.40 -1.66 23.28
CA GLY A 164 -19.37 -1.77 22.18
C GLY A 164 -19.85 -3.22 22.01
N GLY A 165 -21.17 -3.43 21.93
CA GLY A 165 -21.83 -4.74 21.82
C GLY A 165 -22.50 -5.03 20.47
N GLY A 166 -22.20 -4.24 19.43
CA GLY A 166 -22.81 -4.37 18.11
C GLY A 166 -22.21 -5.47 17.21
N GLY A 167 -22.55 -5.45 15.92
CA GLY A 167 -22.08 -6.46 14.96
C GLY A 167 -20.55 -6.51 14.76
N HIS A 168 -19.84 -5.39 14.92
CA HIS A 168 -18.38 -5.38 14.90
C HIS A 168 -17.79 -6.12 16.12
N ALA A 169 -18.42 -5.98 17.29
CA ALA A 169 -18.03 -6.71 18.49
C ALA A 169 -18.16 -8.23 18.30
N ALA A 170 -19.22 -8.70 17.63
CA ALA A 170 -19.37 -10.11 17.30
C ALA A 170 -18.19 -10.64 16.45
N CYS A 171 -17.69 -9.85 15.50
CA CYS A 171 -16.51 -10.21 14.71
C CYS A 171 -15.23 -10.24 15.56
N LEU A 172 -15.11 -9.37 16.57
CA LEU A 172 -13.96 -9.41 17.48
C LEU A 172 -14.01 -10.60 18.43
N ILE A 173 -15.20 -10.97 18.92
CA ILE A 173 -15.39 -12.16 19.77
C ILE A 173 -14.94 -13.40 19.02
N ASP A 174 -15.36 -13.55 17.76
CA ASP A 174 -14.94 -14.64 16.88
C ASP A 174 -13.41 -14.65 16.67
N ALA A 175 -12.80 -13.49 16.38
CA ALA A 175 -11.35 -13.38 16.18
C ALA A 175 -10.52 -13.62 17.45
N LEU A 176 -11.11 -13.39 18.64
CA LEU A 176 -10.47 -13.57 19.94
C LEU A 176 -10.68 -14.98 20.50
N ASP A 177 -11.48 -15.84 19.86
CA ASP A 177 -11.63 -17.21 20.31
C ASP A 177 -10.28 -17.95 20.30
N GLY A 178 -9.98 -18.64 21.40
CA GLY A 178 -8.69 -19.31 21.59
C GLY A 178 -7.45 -18.39 21.68
N SER A 179 -7.59 -17.07 21.68
CA SER A 179 -6.47 -16.11 21.72
C SER A 179 -5.76 -15.99 23.08
N GLY A 180 -6.29 -16.64 24.12
CA GLY A 180 -5.79 -16.60 25.50
C GLY A 180 -6.24 -15.37 26.30
N TYR A 181 -7.11 -14.53 25.75
CA TYR A 181 -7.83 -13.50 26.51
C TYR A 181 -9.08 -14.09 27.16
N ASP A 182 -9.31 -13.73 28.42
CA ASP A 182 -10.54 -14.03 29.15
C ASP A 182 -11.50 -12.85 28.98
N ILE A 183 -12.41 -12.95 28.02
CA ILE A 183 -13.36 -11.88 27.68
C ILE A 183 -14.51 -11.90 28.69
N LEU A 184 -14.57 -10.88 29.54
CA LEU A 184 -15.57 -10.80 30.61
C LEU A 184 -16.99 -10.49 30.11
N GLY A 185 -17.09 -9.79 28.98
CA GLY A 185 -18.33 -9.20 28.51
C GLY A 185 -18.10 -8.04 27.55
N CYS A 186 -19.20 -7.49 27.04
CA CYS A 186 -19.21 -6.25 26.28
C CYS A 186 -19.86 -5.12 27.08
N THR A 187 -19.41 -3.88 26.90
CA THR A 187 -20.17 -2.69 27.33
C THR A 187 -20.97 -2.13 26.18
N ASP A 188 -22.21 -1.70 26.40
CA ASP A 188 -23.00 -1.01 25.37
C ASP A 188 -24.10 -0.15 26.02
N HIS A 189 -24.29 1.07 25.52
CA HIS A 189 -25.32 1.98 26.05
C HIS A 189 -26.72 1.71 25.49
N ALA A 190 -26.81 1.15 24.27
CA ALA A 190 -28.08 0.89 23.59
C ALA A 190 -28.63 -0.51 23.89
N LEU A 191 -27.75 -1.48 24.18
CA LEU A 191 -28.15 -2.86 24.45
C LEU A 191 -28.32 -3.12 25.96
N PRO A 192 -29.39 -3.79 26.41
CA PRO A 192 -29.59 -4.13 27.80
C PRO A 192 -28.56 -5.14 28.34
N VAL A 193 -28.24 -5.01 29.62
CA VAL A 193 -27.43 -5.97 30.37
C VAL A 193 -28.00 -7.38 30.26
N GLY A 194 -27.13 -8.36 30.04
CA GLY A 194 -27.46 -9.76 29.84
C GLY A 194 -27.80 -10.13 28.40
N GLN A 195 -28.00 -9.15 27.50
CA GLN A 195 -28.20 -9.44 26.08
C GLN A 195 -26.97 -10.16 25.52
N HIS A 196 -27.21 -11.30 24.88
CA HIS A 196 -26.17 -12.07 24.18
C HIS A 196 -25.71 -11.35 22.92
N VAL A 197 -24.40 -11.31 22.70
CA VAL A 197 -23.76 -10.69 21.54
C VAL A 197 -23.26 -11.77 20.58
N CYS A 198 -22.32 -12.61 21.03
CA CYS A 198 -21.74 -13.72 20.26
C CYS A 198 -20.93 -14.64 21.19
N GLY A 199 -20.70 -15.90 20.83
CA GLY A 199 -19.70 -16.75 21.51
C GLY A 199 -19.89 -16.97 23.02
N GLY A 200 -21.10 -16.77 23.56
CA GLY A 200 -21.38 -16.83 25.00
C GLY A 200 -21.06 -15.54 25.76
N ILE A 201 -20.60 -14.50 25.06
CA ILE A 201 -20.36 -13.16 25.59
C ILE A 201 -21.65 -12.35 25.53
N SER A 202 -21.96 -11.69 26.64
CA SER A 202 -23.13 -10.83 26.80
C SER A 202 -22.74 -9.42 27.23
N VAL A 203 -23.69 -8.49 27.13
CA VAL A 203 -23.54 -7.13 27.65
C VAL A 203 -23.50 -7.16 29.18
N ILE A 204 -22.45 -6.60 29.78
CA ILE A 204 -22.24 -6.58 31.25
C ILE A 204 -22.55 -5.23 31.90
N GLY A 205 -22.86 -4.23 31.07
CA GLY A 205 -23.11 -2.87 31.52
C GLY A 205 -22.80 -1.87 30.42
N THR A 206 -22.71 -0.62 30.82
CA THR A 206 -22.28 0.51 30.01
C THR A 206 -20.81 0.84 30.32
N GLU A 207 -20.24 1.86 29.68
CA GLU A 207 -18.84 2.24 29.84
C GLU A 207 -18.50 2.74 31.27
N GLU A 208 -19.50 3.02 32.11
CA GLU A 208 -19.32 3.37 33.53
C GLU A 208 -18.72 2.22 34.34
N CYS A 209 -18.83 0.96 33.88
CA CYS A 209 -18.24 -0.16 34.60
C CYS A 209 -16.72 -0.31 34.37
N LEU A 210 -16.13 0.43 33.43
CA LEU A 210 -14.72 0.30 33.05
C LEU A 210 -13.73 0.59 34.19
N GLU A 211 -14.01 1.59 35.03
CA GLU A 211 -13.18 1.92 36.20
C GLU A 211 -13.17 0.79 37.22
N ARG A 212 -14.35 0.22 37.49
CA ARG A 212 -14.49 -0.95 38.36
C ARG A 212 -13.72 -2.15 37.80
N LEU A 213 -13.84 -2.41 36.50
CA LEU A 213 -13.14 -3.53 35.86
C LEU A 213 -11.62 -3.40 35.95
N LEU A 214 -11.07 -2.18 35.81
CA LEU A 214 -9.64 -1.92 36.04
C LEU A 214 -9.24 -2.21 37.48
N ALA A 215 -10.03 -1.74 38.45
CA ALA A 215 -9.79 -1.99 39.88
C ALA A 215 -9.85 -3.49 40.23
N GLU A 216 -10.68 -4.27 39.53
CA GLU A 216 -10.79 -5.72 39.64
C GLU A 216 -9.71 -6.49 38.83
N GLY A 217 -8.75 -5.78 38.25
CA GLY A 217 -7.59 -6.36 37.56
C GLY A 217 -7.79 -6.66 36.07
N THR A 218 -8.87 -6.18 35.44
CA THR A 218 -9.02 -6.22 33.98
C THR A 218 -8.05 -5.23 33.36
N ARG A 219 -7.12 -5.69 32.51
CA ARG A 219 -6.06 -4.83 31.96
C ARG A 219 -6.18 -4.59 30.47
N TYR A 220 -6.92 -5.42 29.76
CA TYR A 220 -7.02 -5.35 28.31
C TYR A 220 -8.41 -4.85 27.88
N ALA A 221 -8.46 -4.10 26.78
CA ALA A 221 -9.71 -3.67 26.17
C ALA A 221 -9.65 -3.80 24.65
N PHE A 222 -10.80 -4.07 24.04
CA PHE A 222 -10.97 -4.10 22.59
C PHE A 222 -12.15 -3.23 22.19
N ILE A 223 -12.00 -2.41 21.14
CA ILE A 223 -13.06 -1.49 20.73
C ILE A 223 -14.01 -2.21 19.76
N GLY A 224 -15.10 -2.78 20.28
CA GLY A 224 -16.20 -3.42 19.55
C GLY A 224 -17.06 -2.47 18.70
N ILE A 225 -16.60 -1.23 18.47
CA ILE A 225 -17.27 -0.21 17.66
C ILE A 225 -16.62 -0.17 16.29
N GLY A 226 -17.44 -0.35 15.26
CA GLY A 226 -17.00 -0.24 13.87
C GLY A 226 -16.81 1.22 13.44
N GLY A 227 -17.26 1.54 12.24
CA GLY A 227 -17.18 2.92 11.73
C GLY A 227 -17.28 2.96 10.23
N ALA A 228 -18.34 2.38 9.67
CA ALA A 228 -18.50 2.23 8.22
C ALA A 228 -18.69 3.57 7.49
N GLN A 229 -18.96 4.65 8.21
CA GLN A 229 -19.13 6.01 7.66
C GLN A 229 -18.29 7.04 8.41
N SER A 230 -18.08 6.87 9.71
CA SER A 230 -17.22 7.71 10.56
C SER A 230 -16.50 6.86 11.59
N SER A 231 -15.27 7.26 11.93
CA SER A 231 -14.45 6.65 12.98
C SER A 231 -14.54 7.38 14.32
N GLU A 232 -15.34 8.45 14.42
CA GLU A 232 -15.37 9.36 15.58
C GLU A 232 -15.66 8.64 16.91
N VAL A 233 -16.75 7.88 16.99
CA VAL A 233 -17.14 7.17 18.22
C VAL A 233 -16.09 6.12 18.60
N ARG A 234 -15.59 5.37 17.61
CA ARG A 234 -14.52 4.38 17.82
C ARG A 234 -13.26 5.02 18.37
N ARG A 235 -12.83 6.14 17.77
CA ARG A 235 -11.65 6.90 18.20
C ARG A 235 -11.82 7.46 19.60
N ALA A 236 -12.97 8.05 19.92
CA ALA A 236 -13.24 8.57 21.25
C ALA A 236 -13.15 7.47 22.33
N MET A 237 -13.69 6.28 22.06
CA MET A 237 -13.59 5.16 23.01
C MET A 237 -12.19 4.56 23.08
N PHE A 238 -11.45 4.51 21.98
CA PHE A 238 -10.05 4.12 21.96
C PHE A 238 -9.20 5.05 22.84
N GLU A 239 -9.31 6.36 22.64
CA GLU A 239 -8.59 7.39 23.41
C GLU A 239 -8.97 7.35 24.89
N ARG A 240 -10.28 7.22 25.19
CA ARG A 240 -10.76 7.08 26.56
C ARG A 240 -10.19 5.84 27.25
N ALA A 241 -10.21 4.67 26.60
CA ALA A 241 -9.69 3.44 27.18
C ALA A 241 -8.19 3.52 27.45
N LEU A 242 -7.41 4.11 26.53
CA LEU A 242 -5.99 4.37 26.75
C LEU A 242 -5.74 5.33 27.92
N ALA A 243 -6.50 6.42 28.00
CA ALA A 243 -6.38 7.40 29.09
C ALA A 243 -6.71 6.79 30.47
N MET A 244 -7.59 5.79 30.52
CA MET A 244 -7.90 5.03 31.73
C MET A 244 -6.81 4.00 32.10
N GLY A 245 -5.85 3.72 31.21
CA GLY A 245 -4.74 2.80 31.44
C GLY A 245 -5.00 1.36 30.98
N PHE A 246 -6.01 1.12 30.14
CA PHE A 246 -6.15 -0.16 29.45
C PHE A 246 -5.04 -0.35 28.43
N VAL A 247 -4.66 -1.61 28.21
CA VAL A 247 -3.81 -2.03 27.10
C VAL A 247 -4.71 -2.51 25.96
N LEU A 248 -4.54 -1.92 24.78
CA LEU A 248 -5.33 -2.26 23.59
C LEU A 248 -4.42 -2.92 22.55
N PRO A 249 -4.17 -4.24 22.66
CA PRO A 249 -3.36 -4.95 21.67
C PRO A 249 -4.13 -5.07 20.34
N PRO A 250 -3.43 -5.20 19.20
CA PRO A 250 -4.09 -5.49 17.95
C PRO A 250 -4.77 -6.88 18.01
N VAL A 251 -5.96 -6.98 17.44
CA VAL A 251 -6.66 -8.23 17.20
C VAL A 251 -6.36 -8.68 15.78
N ILE A 252 -5.77 -9.85 15.63
CA ILE A 252 -5.46 -10.45 14.33
C ILE A 252 -6.19 -11.79 14.28
N HIS A 253 -7.20 -11.87 13.42
CA HIS A 253 -7.96 -13.10 13.22
C HIS A 253 -7.04 -14.23 12.74
N PRO A 254 -7.21 -15.49 13.20
CA PRO A 254 -6.33 -16.61 12.82
C PRO A 254 -6.19 -16.88 11.31
N SER A 255 -7.22 -16.55 10.53
CA SER A 255 -7.21 -16.67 9.07
C SER A 255 -6.61 -15.47 8.32
N ALA A 256 -6.27 -14.38 9.01
CA ALA A 256 -5.63 -13.23 8.37
C ALA A 256 -4.17 -13.53 8.05
N ILE A 257 -3.70 -13.08 6.89
CA ILE A 257 -2.32 -13.27 6.45
C ILE A 257 -1.60 -11.93 6.61
N VAL A 258 -0.68 -11.86 7.56
CA VAL A 258 0.06 -10.63 7.85
C VAL A 258 1.55 -10.89 7.71
N SER A 259 2.23 -10.10 6.89
CA SER A 259 3.68 -10.17 6.76
C SER A 259 4.38 -9.82 8.06
N LYS A 260 5.43 -10.59 8.42
CA LYS A 260 6.28 -10.31 9.58
C LYS A 260 7.03 -8.97 9.49
N ALA A 261 7.19 -8.43 8.28
CA ALA A 261 7.85 -7.15 8.05
C ALA A 261 6.92 -5.94 8.22
N THR A 262 5.66 -6.16 8.61
CA THR A 262 4.66 -5.11 8.79
C THR A 262 4.59 -4.66 10.24
N ARG A 263 4.50 -3.34 10.44
CA ARG A 263 4.25 -2.74 11.75
C ARG A 263 2.77 -2.45 11.91
N ILE A 264 2.22 -2.77 13.10
CA ILE A 264 0.81 -2.58 13.42
C ILE A 264 0.70 -1.87 14.77
N GLY A 265 -0.02 -0.76 14.81
CA GLY A 265 -0.29 0.01 16.02
C GLY A 265 -1.33 -0.64 16.95
N HIS A 266 -1.59 0.04 18.07
CA HIS A 266 -2.50 -0.41 19.11
C HIS A 266 -3.96 -0.37 18.66
N GLY A 267 -4.80 -1.25 19.22
CA GLY A 267 -6.24 -1.29 18.98
C GLY A 267 -6.65 -1.54 17.53
N CYS A 268 -5.74 -2.09 16.70
CA CYS A 268 -6.09 -2.46 15.33
C CYS A 268 -6.91 -3.74 15.30
N HIS A 269 -7.81 -3.85 14.32
CA HIS A 269 -8.60 -5.04 14.08
C HIS A 269 -8.35 -5.54 12.66
N ILE A 270 -7.60 -6.64 12.54
CA ILE A 270 -7.30 -7.33 11.29
C ILE A 270 -8.18 -8.57 11.23
N LEU A 271 -9.28 -8.48 10.47
CA LEU A 271 -10.36 -9.46 10.52
C LEU A 271 -10.18 -10.62 9.53
N ALA A 272 -11.11 -11.58 9.58
CA ALA A 272 -11.03 -12.83 8.84
C ALA A 272 -10.72 -12.64 7.34
N GLY A 273 -9.74 -13.39 6.84
CA GLY A 273 -9.33 -13.37 5.44
C GLY A 273 -8.64 -12.08 4.96
N ALA A 274 -8.40 -11.10 5.83
CA ALA A 274 -7.61 -9.94 5.46
C ALA A 274 -6.15 -10.32 5.14
N SER A 275 -5.54 -9.64 4.17
CA SER A 275 -4.15 -9.86 3.76
C SER A 275 -3.36 -8.56 3.81
N ILE A 276 -2.22 -8.56 4.49
CA ILE A 276 -1.32 -7.42 4.60
C ILE A 276 0.08 -7.83 4.17
N GLY A 277 0.53 -7.25 3.05
CA GLY A 277 1.84 -7.46 2.44
C GLY A 277 3.00 -6.94 3.29
N PRO A 278 4.25 -7.16 2.84
CA PRO A 278 5.45 -6.76 3.58
C PRO A 278 5.67 -5.24 3.60
N ARG A 279 6.37 -4.78 4.64
CA ARG A 279 6.82 -3.39 4.82
C ARG A 279 5.68 -2.37 4.88
N CYS A 280 4.47 -2.84 5.21
CA CYS A 280 3.36 -1.94 5.49
C CYS A 280 3.51 -1.30 6.87
N THR A 281 2.95 -0.11 7.03
CA THR A 281 2.80 0.54 8.34
C THR A 281 1.32 0.80 8.58
N ILE A 282 0.75 0.10 9.56
CA ILE A 282 -0.62 0.28 10.02
C ILE A 282 -0.56 1.07 11.34
N GLY A 283 -1.24 2.22 11.37
CA GLY A 283 -1.32 3.10 12.53
C GLY A 283 -2.13 2.52 13.68
N ASN A 284 -2.59 3.37 14.58
CA ASN A 284 -3.41 2.96 15.73
C ASN A 284 -4.90 2.94 15.39
N ASN A 285 -5.68 2.09 16.05
CA ASN A 285 -7.14 2.03 15.95
C ASN A 285 -7.63 1.84 14.49
N VAL A 286 -6.84 1.15 13.66
CA VAL A 286 -7.19 0.88 12.26
C VAL A 286 -8.02 -0.40 12.17
N ILE A 287 -9.05 -0.40 11.34
CA ILE A 287 -9.77 -1.63 10.98
C ILE A 287 -9.36 -2.02 9.56
N VAL A 288 -8.78 -3.21 9.42
CA VAL A 288 -8.62 -3.91 8.15
C VAL A 288 -9.65 -5.03 8.15
N ASN A 289 -10.80 -4.75 7.53
CA ASN A 289 -11.99 -5.58 7.66
C ASN A 289 -11.89 -6.84 6.78
N GLN A 290 -12.89 -7.71 6.89
CA GLN A 290 -12.90 -9.04 6.29
C GLN A 290 -12.54 -9.01 4.80
N GLY A 291 -11.62 -9.87 4.39
CA GLY A 291 -11.17 -9.99 3.01
C GLY A 291 -10.49 -8.76 2.42
N SER A 292 -10.19 -7.72 3.20
CA SER A 292 -9.48 -6.54 2.69
C SER A 292 -8.02 -6.86 2.40
N ILE A 293 -7.46 -6.23 1.36
CA ILE A 293 -6.10 -6.47 0.89
C ILE A 293 -5.30 -5.17 1.00
N VAL A 294 -4.18 -5.22 1.68
CA VAL A 294 -3.19 -4.13 1.76
C VAL A 294 -1.88 -4.65 1.18
N CYS A 295 -1.57 -4.30 -0.06
CA CYS A 295 -0.33 -4.72 -0.71
C CYS A 295 0.90 -4.04 -0.09
N HIS A 296 2.08 -4.51 -0.50
CA HIS A 296 3.39 -4.09 0.03
C HIS A 296 3.62 -2.58 0.07
N ASP A 297 4.47 -2.12 0.98
CA ASP A 297 4.92 -0.73 1.10
C ASP A 297 3.79 0.30 1.33
N SER A 298 2.61 -0.15 1.76
CA SER A 298 1.47 0.74 1.99
C SER A 298 1.45 1.29 3.42
N ILE A 299 0.87 2.48 3.58
CA ILE A 299 0.73 3.17 4.86
C ILE A 299 -0.76 3.40 5.12
N VAL A 300 -1.26 2.98 6.27
CA VAL A 300 -2.63 3.22 6.69
C VAL A 300 -2.60 3.92 8.04
N GLN A 301 -2.96 5.20 8.07
CA GLN A 301 -2.84 6.03 9.26
C GLN A 301 -3.95 5.82 10.28
N ASP A 302 -3.76 6.42 11.45
CA ASP A 302 -4.58 6.23 12.65
C ASP A 302 -6.08 6.39 12.39
N SER A 303 -6.86 5.49 12.98
CA SER A 303 -8.32 5.47 12.92
C SER A 303 -8.91 5.36 11.50
N ALA A 304 -8.12 4.98 10.50
CA ALA A 304 -8.65 4.60 9.20
C ALA A 304 -9.47 3.31 9.26
N HIS A 305 -10.33 3.08 8.27
CA HIS A 305 -11.13 1.87 8.15
C HIS A 305 -11.17 1.40 6.71
N LEU A 306 -10.47 0.31 6.42
CA LEU A 306 -10.60 -0.44 5.19
C LEU A 306 -11.77 -1.41 5.39
N THR A 307 -12.92 -1.09 4.83
CA THR A 307 -14.15 -1.87 5.01
C THR A 307 -14.12 -3.15 4.16
N PRO A 308 -15.06 -4.11 4.33
CA PRO A 308 -14.93 -5.44 3.74
C PRO A 308 -14.58 -5.46 2.26
N GLY A 309 -13.56 -6.24 1.91
CA GLY A 309 -13.09 -6.41 0.54
C GLY A 309 -12.45 -5.17 -0.10
N ALA A 310 -12.10 -4.13 0.67
CA ALA A 310 -11.32 -3.00 0.13
C ALA A 310 -9.91 -3.48 -0.29
N ILE A 311 -9.43 -3.03 -1.45
CA ILE A 311 -8.15 -3.45 -2.02
C ILE A 311 -7.26 -2.23 -2.25
N LEU A 312 -6.11 -2.21 -1.58
CA LEU A 312 -5.05 -1.22 -1.79
C LEU A 312 -3.89 -1.87 -2.53
N ALA A 313 -3.54 -1.35 -3.71
CA ALA A 313 -2.32 -1.74 -4.42
C ALA A 313 -1.05 -1.29 -3.67
N GLY A 314 0.13 -1.70 -4.17
CA GLY A 314 1.40 -1.40 -3.51
C GLY A 314 1.69 0.10 -3.38
N GLY A 315 2.35 0.50 -2.29
CA GLY A 315 2.77 1.89 -2.08
C GLY A 315 1.62 2.89 -1.85
N VAL A 316 0.42 2.43 -1.53
CA VAL A 316 -0.73 3.31 -1.26
C VAL A 316 -0.63 3.90 0.14
N SER A 317 -0.99 5.18 0.28
CA SER A 317 -1.15 5.83 1.58
C SER A 317 -2.59 6.20 1.84
N VAL A 318 -3.11 5.87 3.01
CA VAL A 318 -4.45 6.23 3.49
C VAL A 318 -4.30 7.09 4.73
N GLY A 319 -4.79 8.33 4.67
CA GLY A 319 -4.72 9.29 5.75
C GLY A 319 -5.61 8.94 6.95
N ALA A 320 -5.35 9.63 8.06
CA ALA A 320 -6.03 9.35 9.33
C ALA A 320 -7.55 9.53 9.20
N ARG A 321 -8.31 8.71 9.95
CA ARG A 321 -9.79 8.73 10.01
C ARG A 321 -10.51 8.48 8.68
N THR A 322 -9.79 8.16 7.61
CA THR A 322 -10.36 7.87 6.30
C THR A 322 -11.05 6.51 6.25
N VAL A 323 -12.19 6.46 5.57
CA VAL A 323 -12.92 5.21 5.32
C VAL A 323 -12.77 4.84 3.84
N VAL A 324 -12.27 3.63 3.58
CA VAL A 324 -12.23 3.04 2.24
C VAL A 324 -13.38 2.03 2.13
N GLY A 325 -14.37 2.36 1.32
CA GLY A 325 -15.63 1.65 1.19
C GLY A 325 -15.50 0.23 0.65
N MET A 326 -16.59 -0.53 0.76
CA MET A 326 -16.61 -1.97 0.53
C MET A 326 -16.31 -2.26 -0.93
N GLY A 327 -15.40 -3.18 -1.19
CA GLY A 327 -14.97 -3.50 -2.55
C GLY A 327 -14.33 -2.33 -3.32
N ALA A 328 -14.03 -1.20 -2.68
CA ALA A 328 -13.32 -0.12 -3.34
C ALA A 328 -11.88 -0.55 -3.63
N THR A 329 -11.33 -0.05 -4.74
CA THR A 329 -9.97 -0.38 -5.19
C THR A 329 -9.15 0.89 -5.31
N VAL A 330 -7.89 0.84 -4.89
CA VAL A 330 -6.97 1.97 -4.91
C VAL A 330 -5.73 1.58 -5.70
N LEU A 331 -5.44 2.34 -6.76
CA LEU A 331 -4.35 2.10 -7.70
C LEU A 331 -2.98 2.29 -7.03
N LEU A 332 -1.96 1.64 -7.60
CA LEU A 332 -0.57 1.66 -7.14
C LEU A 332 -0.09 3.09 -6.85
N GLY A 333 0.51 3.30 -5.68
CA GLY A 333 1.15 4.58 -5.31
C GLY A 333 0.20 5.73 -4.98
N VAL A 334 -1.12 5.54 -5.04
CA VAL A 334 -2.09 6.60 -4.77
C VAL A 334 -2.04 7.04 -3.30
N GLN A 335 -2.14 8.34 -3.09
CA GLN A 335 -2.20 8.99 -1.78
C GLN A 335 -3.62 9.50 -1.51
N ILE A 336 -4.29 8.96 -0.50
CA ILE A 336 -5.59 9.41 -0.01
C ILE A 336 -5.37 10.18 1.28
N GLY A 337 -5.89 11.40 1.33
CA GLY A 337 -5.81 12.30 2.48
C GLY A 337 -6.53 11.79 3.74
N ALA A 338 -6.50 12.61 4.78
CA ALA A 338 -7.21 12.39 6.02
C ALA A 338 -8.70 12.75 5.89
N ASP A 339 -9.53 12.16 6.74
CA ASP A 339 -10.97 12.44 6.82
C ASP A 339 -11.73 12.19 5.51
N CYS A 340 -11.20 11.36 4.61
CA CYS A 340 -11.89 11.02 3.37
C CYS A 340 -12.98 9.94 3.61
N LEU A 341 -13.97 9.92 2.74
CA LEU A 341 -14.95 8.83 2.63
C LEU A 341 -14.98 8.36 1.18
N ILE A 342 -14.37 7.21 0.93
CA ILE A 342 -14.45 6.54 -0.37
C ILE A 342 -15.66 5.61 -0.32
N HIS A 343 -16.64 5.83 -1.20
CA HIS A 343 -17.82 4.98 -1.26
C HIS A 343 -17.52 3.58 -1.77
N ASN A 344 -18.43 2.66 -1.46
CA ASN A 344 -18.34 1.27 -1.88
C ASN A 344 -18.21 1.17 -3.41
N GLY A 345 -17.36 0.25 -3.87
CA GLY A 345 -17.12 -0.02 -5.28
C GLY A 345 -16.40 1.10 -6.05
N ALA A 346 -15.95 2.17 -5.38
CA ALA A 346 -15.21 3.22 -6.07
C ALA A 346 -13.83 2.72 -6.53
N HIS A 347 -13.40 3.19 -7.71
CA HIS A 347 -12.08 2.94 -8.26
C HIS A 347 -11.24 4.22 -8.18
N ILE A 348 -10.21 4.21 -7.33
CA ILE A 348 -9.37 5.39 -7.07
C ILE A 348 -8.07 5.25 -7.85
N SER A 349 -7.97 5.98 -8.96
CA SER A 349 -6.80 5.99 -9.85
C SER A 349 -5.88 7.20 -9.66
N ALA A 350 -6.25 8.16 -8.82
CA ALA A 350 -5.48 9.37 -8.60
C ALA A 350 -5.62 9.87 -7.15
N ASN A 351 -4.63 10.62 -6.68
CA ASN A 351 -4.58 11.17 -5.33
C ASN A 351 -5.87 11.91 -4.95
N VAL A 352 -6.27 11.76 -3.69
CA VAL A 352 -7.47 12.36 -3.09
C VAL A 352 -7.00 13.24 -1.94
N GLY A 353 -7.39 14.52 -1.94
CA GLY A 353 -7.06 15.44 -0.85
C GLY A 353 -7.89 15.16 0.39
N ASP A 354 -7.50 15.78 1.51
CA ASP A 354 -8.20 15.65 2.78
C ASP A 354 -9.67 16.06 2.68
N ASN A 355 -10.51 15.59 3.61
CA ASN A 355 -11.92 15.97 3.74
C ASN A 355 -12.71 15.80 2.44
N THR A 356 -12.42 14.73 1.68
CA THR A 356 -13.05 14.47 0.39
C THR A 356 -13.90 13.20 0.45
N ILE A 357 -15.14 13.31 -0.02
CA ILE A 357 -16.00 12.16 -0.35
C ILE A 357 -15.79 11.82 -1.81
N VAL A 358 -15.48 10.56 -2.11
CA VAL A 358 -15.44 10.04 -3.48
C VAL A 358 -16.59 9.07 -3.66
N ASP A 359 -17.51 9.37 -4.57
CA ASP A 359 -18.63 8.49 -4.83
C ASP A 359 -18.26 7.29 -5.72
N ALA A 360 -19.20 6.36 -5.92
CA ALA A 360 -18.98 5.16 -6.71
C ALA A 360 -18.66 5.46 -8.19
N GLN A 361 -19.00 6.65 -8.70
CA GLN A 361 -18.66 7.10 -10.05
C GLN A 361 -17.32 7.85 -10.09
N GLY A 362 -16.59 7.93 -8.97
CA GLY A 362 -15.32 8.64 -8.86
C GLY A 362 -15.46 10.16 -8.75
N ARG A 363 -16.67 10.70 -8.61
CA ARG A 363 -16.88 12.14 -8.41
C ARG A 363 -16.50 12.52 -6.99
N ARG A 364 -15.95 13.74 -6.85
CA ARG A 364 -15.36 14.23 -5.60
C ARG A 364 -16.21 15.35 -5.03
N HIS A 365 -16.49 15.26 -3.73
CA HIS A 365 -17.24 16.23 -2.96
C HIS A 365 -16.46 16.59 -1.70
N LEU A 366 -16.60 17.82 -1.22
CA LEU A 366 -16.12 18.15 0.13
C LEU A 366 -17.01 17.46 1.14
N ARG A 367 -16.36 16.90 2.18
CA ARG A 367 -17.01 16.22 3.29
C ARG A 367 -17.58 17.22 4.30
#